data_AF-A0A2S8ZTV8-F1
#
_entry.id   AF-A0A2S8ZTV8-F1
#
_cell.length_a   1.000
_cell.length_b   1.000
_cell.length_c   1.000
_cell.angle_alpha   90.00
_cell.angle_beta   90.00
_cell.angle_gamma   90.00
#
_symmetry.space_group_name_H-M   'P 1'
#
loop_
_entity.id
_entity.type
_entity.pdbx_description
1 polymer ?
#
loop_
_entity_poly.entity_id
_entity_poly.type
_entity_poly.pdbx_seq_one_letter_code
_entity_poly.pdbx_strand_id
1 'polypeptide(L)' 'MLDVGDLAEYPGVPASTDYDGRAHGLGPRAYRFGKHPKFALADVQIWIEQQRDPEPPAPAGGR' A
#
# COMPACT_ATOMS: atom_id res chain seq x y z
N MET A 1 -13.41 4.96 5.87
CA MET A 1 -12.83 4.87 4.51
C MET A 1 -11.96 6.09 4.32
N LEU A 2 -10.71 5.89 3.93
CA LEU A 2 -9.71 6.95 3.73
C LEU A 2 -9.84 7.52 2.32
N ASP A 3 -9.60 8.82 2.20
CA ASP A 3 -9.36 9.49 0.92
C ASP A 3 -7.84 9.49 0.57
N VAL A 4 -7.51 10.02 -0.59
CA VAL A 4 -6.14 10.26 -1.07
C VAL A 4 -5.31 11.09 -0.09
N GLY A 5 -5.89 12.17 0.46
CA GLY A 5 -5.22 13.03 1.43
C GLY A 5 -4.92 12.28 2.73
N ASP A 6 -5.92 11.59 3.27
CA ASP A 6 -5.76 10.75 4.46
C ASP A 6 -4.67 9.67 4.26
N LEU A 7 -4.54 9.14 3.03
CA LEU A 7 -3.53 8.13 2.69
C LEU A 7 -2.11 8.71 2.68
N ALA A 8 -1.95 9.95 2.20
CA ALA A 8 -0.67 10.63 2.14
C ALA A 8 -0.10 10.99 3.52
N GLU A 9 -0.98 11.13 4.53
CA GLU A 9 -0.60 11.36 5.93
C GLU A 9 -0.32 10.04 6.68
N TYR A 10 -0.58 8.88 6.07
CA TYR A 10 -0.40 7.59 6.73
C TYR A 10 1.08 7.18 6.78
N PRO A 11 1.65 6.92 7.98
CA PRO A 11 3.04 6.51 8.12
C PRO A 11 3.26 5.13 7.48
N GLY A 12 4.01 5.10 6.37
CA GLY A 12 4.34 3.88 5.61
C GLY A 12 3.76 3.82 4.20
N VAL A 13 2.90 4.75 3.79
CA VAL A 13 2.48 4.89 2.39
C VAL A 13 3.23 6.04 1.73
N PRO A 14 4.04 5.80 0.68
CA PRO A 14 4.66 6.89 -0.06
C PRO A 14 3.59 7.75 -0.74
N ALA A 15 3.67 9.08 -0.62
CA ALA A 15 2.74 10.01 -1.29
C ALA A 15 2.69 9.80 -2.83
N SER A 16 3.76 9.27 -3.42
CA SER A 16 3.83 8.92 -4.85
C SER A 16 2.94 7.73 -5.26
N THR A 17 2.59 6.85 -4.32
CA THR A 17 1.68 5.71 -4.57
C THR A 17 0.27 6.19 -4.92
N ASP A 18 -0.12 7.36 -4.41
CA ASP A 18 -1.48 7.85 -4.58
C ASP A 18 -1.78 8.34 -6.02
N TYR A 19 -0.82 9.05 -6.62
CA TYR A 19 -0.98 9.67 -7.94
C TYR A 19 -0.53 8.80 -9.13
N ASP A 20 0.54 8.01 -8.99
CA ASP A 20 1.17 7.29 -10.12
C ASP A 20 1.07 5.75 -10.00
N GLY A 21 1.01 5.22 -8.77
CA GLY A 21 1.08 3.78 -8.49
C GLY A 21 -0.07 2.96 -9.09
N ARG A 22 -1.24 3.55 -9.36
CA ARG A 22 -2.38 2.82 -9.97
C ARG A 22 -2.14 2.36 -11.40
N ALA A 23 -1.39 3.14 -12.18
CA ALA A 23 -1.08 2.77 -13.57
C ALA A 23 -0.17 1.54 -13.63
N HIS A 24 0.65 1.35 -12.59
CA HIS A 24 1.62 0.26 -12.48
C HIS A 24 1.18 -0.87 -11.53
N GLY A 25 -0.01 -0.78 -10.92
CA GLY A 25 -0.50 -1.79 -9.96
C GLY A 25 0.21 -1.77 -8.60
N LEU A 26 0.93 -0.69 -8.29
CA LEU A 26 1.80 -0.54 -7.12
C LEU A 26 1.08 0.07 -5.90
N GLY A 27 -0.24 -0.08 -5.78
CA GLY A 27 -1.02 0.59 -4.72
C GLY A 27 -2.18 -0.25 -4.15
N PRO A 28 -2.71 0.14 -2.97
CA PRO A 28 -3.77 -0.57 -2.30
C PRO A 28 -5.08 -0.53 -3.10
N ARG A 29 -5.93 -1.54 -2.88
CA ARG A 29 -7.21 -1.63 -3.55
C ARG A 29 -8.10 -0.45 -3.17
N ALA A 30 -8.69 0.18 -4.18
CA ALA A 30 -9.54 1.34 -4.00
C ALA A 30 -10.94 1.09 -4.54
N TYR A 31 -11.91 1.66 -3.85
CA TYR A 31 -13.31 1.69 -4.23
C TYR A 31 -13.61 3.03 -4.90
N ARG A 32 -14.33 3.01 -6.03
CA ARG A 32 -14.78 4.24 -6.69
C ARG A 32 -16.07 4.73 -6.06
N PHE A 33 -15.98 5.81 -5.28
CA PHE A 33 -17.15 6.53 -4.75
C PHE A 33 -17.26 7.88 -5.46
N GLY A 34 -17.93 7.89 -6.61
CA GLY A 34 -18.05 9.09 -7.44
C GLY A 34 -16.71 9.47 -8.09
N LYS A 35 -16.36 10.76 -8.04
CA LYS A 35 -15.15 11.29 -8.69
C LYS A 35 -13.84 10.91 -7.98
N HIS A 36 -13.93 10.56 -6.69
CA HIS A 36 -12.76 10.32 -5.84
C HIS A 36 -12.70 8.85 -5.44
N PRO A 37 -11.53 8.20 -5.55
CA PRO A 37 -11.35 6.88 -4.98
C PRO A 37 -11.35 6.97 -3.45
N LYS A 38 -11.87 5.93 -2.80
CA LYS A 38 -11.76 5.73 -1.37
C LYS A 38 -11.12 4.38 -1.07
N PHE A 39 -10.37 4.34 0.01
CA PHE A 39 -9.65 3.15 0.44
C PHE A 39 -10.25 2.62 1.75
N ALA A 40 -10.41 1.31 1.84
CA ALA A 40 -10.67 0.69 3.13
C ALA A 40 -9.34 0.60 3.87
N LEU A 41 -9.35 0.91 5.17
CA LEU A 41 -8.15 0.83 6.00
C LEU A 41 -7.57 -0.59 5.98
N ALA A 42 -8.42 -1.62 5.97
CA ALA A 42 -8.01 -3.02 5.87
C ALA A 42 -7.23 -3.32 4.59
N ASP A 43 -7.67 -2.81 3.43
CA ASP A 43 -6.96 -3.01 2.16
C ASP A 43 -5.60 -2.30 2.14
N VAL A 44 -5.52 -1.13 2.76
CA VAL A 44 -4.25 -0.40 2.93
C VAL A 44 -3.29 -1.20 3.81
N GLN A 45 -3.79 -1.74 4.93
CA GLN A 45 -3.00 -2.56 5.84
C GLN A 45 -2.46 -3.82 5.16
N ILE A 46 -3.32 -4.56 4.46
CA ILE A 46 -2.94 -5.76 3.71
C ILE A 46 -1.89 -5.43 2.64
N TRP A 47 -2.05 -4.30 1.94
CA TRP A 47 -1.07 -3.86 0.95
C TRP A 47 0.28 -3.50 1.58
N ILE A 48 0.30 -2.80 2.71
CA ILE A 48 1.54 -2.49 3.46
C ILE A 48 2.24 -3.78 3.88
N GLU A 49 1.49 -4.78 4.35
CA GLU A 49 2.05 -6.09 4.71
C GLU A 49 2.67 -6.82 3.53
N GLN A 50 2.07 -6.72 2.33
CA GLN A 50 2.61 -7.30 1.10
C GLN A 50 3.88 -6.57 0.59
N GLN A 51 4.03 -5.29 0.90
CA GLN A 51 5.21 -4.49 0.51
C GLN A 51 6.38 -4.65 1.48
N ARG A 52 6.22 -5.37 2.60
CA ARG A 52 7.36 -5.69 3.45
C ARG A 52 8.40 -6.43 2.63
N ASP A 53 9.65 -5.96 2.70
CA ASP A 53 10.79 -6.65 2.13
C ASP A 53 10.72 -8.13 2.53
N PRO A 54 10.85 -9.08 1.59
CA PRO A 54 10.85 -10.48 1.94
C PRO A 54 11.93 -10.67 3.00
N GLU A 55 11.53 -11.22 4.17
CA GLU A 55 12.47 -11.46 5.26
C GLU A 55 13.72 -12.12 4.67
N PRO A 56 14.91 -11.50 4.84
CA PRO A 56 16.12 -12.02 4.22
C PRO A 56 16.23 -13.49 4.62
N PRO A 57 16.39 -14.41 3.66
CA PRO A 57 16.33 -15.84 3.93
C PRO A 57 17.27 -16.14 5.09
N ALA A 58 16.73 -16.71 6.16
CA ALA A 58 17.49 -17.05 7.35
C ALA A 58 18.79 -17.72 6.92
N PRO A 59 19.96 -17.31 7.44
CA PRO A 59 21.23 -17.85 6.99
C PRO A 59 21.16 -19.36 7.15
N ALA A 60 21.14 -20.05 6.01
CA ALA A 60 21.17 -21.50 5.97
C ALA A 60 22.48 -21.91 6.64
N GLY A 61 22.39 -22.29 7.91
CA GLY A 61 23.51 -22.79 8.68
C GLY A 61 24.00 -24.09 8.06
N GLY A 62 24.95 -24.00 7.13
CA GLY A 62 25.83 -25.09 6.72
C GLY A 62 27.21 -24.77 7.31
N ARG A 63 27.61 -25.43 8.41
CA ARG A 63 28.18 -26.78 8.55
C ARG A 63 29.63 -26.86 8.10
#